data_AF-A0A3D3KRX5-F1
#
_entry.id   AF-A0A3D3KRX5-F1
#
_cell.length_a   1.000
_cell.length_b   1.000
_cell.length_c   1.000
_cell.angle_alpha   90.00
_cell.angle_beta   90.00
_cell.angle_gamma   90.00
#
_symmetry.space_group_name_H-M   'P 1'
#
loop_
_entity.id
_entity.type
_entity.pdbx_description
1 polymer ?
#
loop_
_entity_poly.entity_id
_entity_poly.type
_entity_poly.pdbx_seq_one_letter_code
_entity_poly.pdbx_strand_id
1 'polypeptide(L)'
;AIRNMPGGQEIVQAARGPQIMADAAHAVLTGGNLAGTHVGTAGAPSGNFYTDEEVLRAAGVSDFRPYSLGAAEEQLVPDIFL
;
A
#
# COMPACT_ATOMS: atom_id res chain seq x y z
N ALA A 1 -1.01 4.32 19.68
CA ALA A 1 -2.27 4.60 20.39
C ALA A 1 -3.19 3.38 20.42
N ILE A 2 -3.54 2.78 19.26
CA ILE A 2 -4.51 1.67 19.14
C ILE A 2 -4.09 0.41 19.93
N ARG A 3 -2.80 0.04 19.91
CA ARG A 3 -2.26 -1.16 20.60
C ARG A 3 -2.59 -1.27 22.10
N ASN A 4 -2.88 -0.17 22.78
CA ASN A 4 -3.14 -0.13 24.22
C ASN A 4 -4.64 -0.14 24.56
N MET A 5 -5.52 -0.23 23.57
CA MET A 5 -6.97 -0.33 23.75
C MET A 5 -7.41 -1.80 23.89
N PRO A 6 -8.51 -2.11 24.59
CA PRO A 6 -9.12 -3.44 24.56
C PRO A 6 -9.44 -3.86 23.11
N GLY A 7 -8.98 -5.03 22.67
CA GLY A 7 -9.09 -5.48 21.26
C GLY A 7 -8.10 -4.82 20.28
N GLY A 8 -7.29 -3.87 20.75
CA GLY A 8 -6.37 -3.11 19.90
C GLY A 8 -5.19 -3.91 19.34
N GLN A 9 -4.87 -5.07 19.91
CA GLN A 9 -3.88 -5.99 19.35
C GLN A 9 -4.45 -6.75 18.14
N GLU A 10 -5.69 -7.23 18.22
CA GLU A 10 -6.37 -7.94 17.12
C GLU A 10 -6.57 -7.01 15.92
N ILE A 11 -6.96 -5.75 16.17
CA ILE A 11 -7.09 -4.73 15.12
C ILE A 11 -5.75 -4.45 14.44
N VAL A 12 -4.65 -4.46 15.19
CA VAL A 12 -3.31 -4.23 14.64
C VAL A 12 -2.83 -5.43 13.83
N GLN A 13 -3.16 -6.65 14.24
CA GLN A 13 -2.83 -7.85 13.45
C GLN A 13 -3.63 -7.95 12.15
N ALA A 14 -4.83 -7.37 12.12
CA ALA A 14 -5.66 -7.24 10.93
C ALA A 14 -5.25 -6.06 10.01
N ALA A 15 -4.17 -5.35 10.35
CA ALA A 15 -3.58 -4.33 9.50
C ALA A 15 -2.32 -4.84 8.81
N ARG A 16 -1.87 -4.10 7.79
CA ARG A 16 -0.56 -4.29 7.18
C ARG A 16 0.51 -3.43 7.85
N GLY A 17 1.74 -3.89 7.79
CA GLY A 17 2.90 -3.18 8.31
C GLY A 17 3.17 -1.90 7.51
N PRO A 18 3.76 -0.86 8.13
CA PRO A 18 3.99 0.44 7.49
C PRO A 18 4.93 0.38 6.26
N GLN A 19 5.68 -0.72 6.10
CA GLN A 19 6.57 -0.95 4.97
C GLN A 19 5.85 -0.90 3.62
N ILE A 20 4.58 -1.33 3.56
CA ILE A 20 3.82 -1.31 2.29
C ILE A 20 3.67 0.10 1.72
N MET A 21 3.36 1.07 2.60
CA MET A 21 3.27 2.48 2.24
C MET A 21 4.64 3.07 1.88
N ALA A 22 5.70 2.64 2.57
CA ALA A 22 7.07 3.09 2.27
C ALA A 22 7.52 2.66 0.87
N ASP A 23 7.26 1.39 0.51
CA ASP A 23 7.63 0.84 -0.80
C ASP A 23 6.78 1.46 -1.91
N ALA A 24 5.47 1.67 -1.68
CA ALA A 24 4.61 2.38 -2.60
C ALA A 24 5.08 3.82 -2.84
N ALA A 25 5.39 4.57 -1.78
CA ALA A 25 5.93 5.93 -1.90
C ALA A 25 7.26 5.95 -2.67
N HIS A 26 8.16 4.99 -2.39
CA HIS A 26 9.41 4.86 -3.11
C HIS A 26 9.19 4.61 -4.62
N ALA A 27 8.25 3.74 -4.98
CA ALA A 27 7.90 3.47 -6.38
C ALA A 27 7.32 4.70 -7.10
N VAL A 28 6.48 5.50 -6.42
CA VAL A 28 5.97 6.78 -6.96
C VAL A 28 7.13 7.76 -7.20
N LEU A 29 8.01 7.95 -6.21
CA LEU A 29 9.07 8.95 -6.26
C LEU A 29 10.19 8.62 -7.25
N THR A 30 10.49 7.34 -7.43
CA THR A 30 11.57 6.89 -8.34
C THR A 30 11.09 6.67 -9.78
N GLY A 31 9.78 6.68 -10.02
CA GLY A 31 9.19 6.52 -11.34
C GLY A 31 9.48 5.16 -12.00
N GLY A 32 10.17 4.25 -11.32
CA GLY A 32 10.69 3.00 -11.89
C GLY A 32 9.59 2.03 -12.36
N ASN A 33 8.34 2.28 -11.97
CA ASN A 33 7.26 1.30 -11.99
C ASN A 33 5.89 1.85 -12.44
N LEU A 34 5.78 3.16 -12.68
CA LEU A 34 4.54 3.82 -13.13
C LEU A 34 4.64 4.33 -14.59
N ALA A 35 5.77 4.10 -15.25
CA ALA A 35 6.08 4.60 -16.58
C ALA A 35 5.14 4.05 -17.69
N GLY A 36 4.34 3.02 -17.40
CA GLY A 36 3.42 2.39 -18.36
C GLY A 36 2.05 3.06 -18.51
N THR A 37 1.65 3.97 -17.60
CA THR A 37 0.29 4.57 -17.58
C THR A 37 0.24 6.01 -18.11
N HIS A 38 1.37 6.61 -18.49
CA HIS A 38 1.43 7.91 -19.15
C HIS A 38 2.38 7.88 -20.36
N VAL A 39 1.91 7.30 -21.48
CA VAL A 39 2.48 7.59 -22.81
C VAL A 39 1.98 8.97 -23.24
N GLY A 40 2.73 10.01 -22.86
CA GLY A 40 2.50 11.36 -23.37
C GLY A 40 2.91 12.46 -22.40
N THR A 41 3.91 13.24 -22.81
CA THR A 41 4.39 14.51 -22.25
C THR A 41 5.33 14.44 -21.06
N ALA A 42 6.41 15.21 -21.16
CA ALA A 42 7.48 15.29 -20.17
C ALA A 42 6.97 15.87 -18.85
N GLY A 43 6.75 15.00 -17.84
CA GLY A 43 6.40 15.38 -16.48
C GLY A 43 6.19 14.14 -15.61
N ALA A 44 6.59 14.21 -14.34
CA ALA A 44 6.26 13.17 -13.37
C ALA A 44 4.72 13.06 -13.19
N PRO A 45 4.16 11.87 -12.92
CA PRO A 45 2.73 11.72 -12.64
C PRO A 45 2.31 12.64 -11.48
N SER A 46 1.25 13.42 -11.69
CA SER A 46 0.77 14.44 -10.74
C SER A 46 -0.76 14.49 -10.73
N GLY A 47 -1.35 14.85 -9.59
CA GLY A 47 -2.81 14.95 -9.41
C GLY A 47 -3.54 13.61 -9.19
N ASN A 48 -2.79 12.53 -8.97
CA ASN A 48 -3.35 11.20 -8.76
C ASN A 48 -3.57 10.88 -7.28
N PHE A 49 -4.61 10.10 -6.99
CA PHE A 49 -4.85 9.47 -5.69
C PHE A 49 -4.68 7.97 -5.87
N TYR A 50 -3.55 7.43 -5.40
CA TYR A 50 -3.27 6.00 -5.52
C TYR A 50 -3.50 5.29 -4.20
N THR A 51 -3.89 4.02 -4.29
CA THR A 51 -3.68 3.06 -3.20
C THR A 51 -2.27 2.48 -3.27
N ASP A 52 -1.75 2.03 -2.13
CA ASP A 52 -0.45 1.36 -2.05
C ASP A 52 -0.40 0.10 -2.92
N GLU A 53 -1.44 -0.74 -2.89
CA GLU A 53 -1.49 -1.94 -3.70
C GLU A 53 -1.55 -1.65 -5.21
N GLU A 54 -2.25 -0.60 -5.66
CA GLU A 54 -2.26 -0.22 -7.07
C GLU A 54 -0.85 0.14 -7.56
N VAL A 55 -0.13 0.94 -6.79
CA VAL A 55 1.25 1.32 -7.11
C VAL A 55 2.16 0.09 -7.12
N LEU A 56 2.05 -0.76 -6.11
CA LEU A 56 2.90 -1.95 -5.97
C LEU A 56 2.59 -3.00 -7.04
N ARG A 57 1.32 -3.18 -7.43
CA ARG A 57 0.95 -4.04 -8.57
C ARG A 57 1.52 -3.51 -9.89
N ALA A 58 1.45 -2.19 -10.13
CA ALA A 58 2.09 -1.57 -11.28
C ALA A 58 3.62 -1.77 -11.29
N ALA A 59 4.22 -1.82 -10.09
CA ALA A 59 5.61 -2.21 -9.87
C ALA A 59 5.93 -3.69 -10.02
N GLY A 60 4.96 -4.52 -10.40
CA GLY A 60 5.14 -5.97 -10.56
C GLY A 60 5.10 -6.75 -9.24
N VAL A 61 4.72 -6.13 -8.12
CA VAL A 61 4.48 -6.84 -6.86
C VAL A 61 3.11 -7.50 -6.90
N SER A 62 3.10 -8.83 -6.85
CA SER A 62 1.87 -9.63 -6.80
C SER A 62 1.64 -10.32 -5.46
N ASP A 63 2.68 -10.41 -4.62
CA ASP A 63 2.62 -11.06 -3.32
C ASP A 63 2.72 -10.03 -2.19
N PHE A 64 1.61 -9.82 -1.50
CA PHE A 64 1.51 -8.85 -0.40
C PHE A 64 1.63 -9.48 0.99
N ARG A 65 1.75 -10.81 1.09
CA ARG A 65 1.89 -11.53 2.37
C ARG A 65 3.03 -11.01 3.25
N PRO A 66 4.19 -10.58 2.71
CA PRO A 66 5.26 -10.01 3.54
C PRO A 66 4.87 -8.73 4.30
N TYR A 67 3.82 -8.03 3.87
CA TYR A 67 3.30 -6.85 4.55
C TYR A 67 2.23 -7.17 5.61
N SER A 68 1.72 -8.41 5.67
CA SER A 68 0.75 -8.80 6.70
C SER A 68 1.43 -8.91 8.08
N LEU A 69 0.74 -8.44 9.11
CA LEU A 69 1.17 -8.59 10.50
C LEU A 69 0.73 -9.93 11.13
N GLY A 70 0.03 -10.78 10.37
CA GLY A 70 -0.30 -12.15 10.77
C GLY A 70 -1.76 -12.54 10.57
N ALA A 71 -2.61 -11.63 10.09
CA ALA A 71 -3.96 -11.96 9.66
C ALA A 71 -4.00 -12.60 8.26
N ALA A 72 -5.00 -13.45 8.04
CA ALA A 72 -5.36 -13.90 6.70
C ALA A 72 -5.91 -12.71 5.89
N GLU A 73 -5.81 -12.79 4.56
CA GLU A 73 -6.17 -11.70 3.66
C GLU A 73 -7.63 -11.28 3.83
N GLU A 74 -8.53 -12.25 4.03
CA GLU A 74 -9.97 -12.03 4.19
C GLU A 74 -10.34 -11.40 5.54
N GLN A 75 -9.38 -11.32 6.46
CA GLN A 75 -9.53 -10.77 7.80
C GLN A 75 -8.89 -9.38 7.93
N LEU A 76 -8.29 -8.87 6.85
CA LEU A 76 -7.75 -7.51 6.86
C LEU A 76 -8.87 -6.48 6.99
N VAL A 77 -8.62 -5.46 7.80
CA VAL A 77 -9.55 -4.34 7.96
C VAL A 77 -9.33 -3.35 6.80
N PRO A 78 -10.37 -3.01 6.02
CA PRO A 78 -10.27 -1.98 4.98
C PRO A 78 -9.88 -0.61 5.55
N ASP A 79 -9.21 0.20 4.75
CA ASP A 79 -8.91 1.59 5.12
C ASP A 79 -10.22 2.41 5.23
N ILE A 80 -10.22 3.44 6.06
CA ILE A 80 -11.42 4.17 6.50
C ILE A 80 -12.08 5.04 5.41
N PHE A 81 -11.45 5.17 4.24
CA PHE A 81 -11.91 6.00 3.13
C PHE A 81 -12.09 5.23 1.81
N LEU A 82 -11.99 3.90 1.85
CA LEU A 82 -12.14 3.01 0.69
C LEU A 82 -13.34 2.06 0.85
#